data_AF-A0AAE0SD81-F1
#
_entry.id   AF-A0AAE0SD81-F1
#
_cell.length_a   1.000
_cell.length_b   1.000
_cell.length_c   1.000
_cell.angle_alpha   90.00
_cell.angle_beta   90.00
_cell.angle_gamma   90.00
#
_symmetry.space_group_name_H-M   'P 1'
#
loop_
_entity.id
_entity.type
_entity.pdbx_description
1 polymer ?
#
loop_
_entity_poly.entity_id
_entity_poly.type
_entity_poly.pdbx_seq_one_letter_code
_entity_poly.pdbx_strand_id
1 'polypeptide(L)'
;MDVGSLILFAILASIVYWIYNERNSSRKIISGQKRSSVASFSVTETRTDQTRLQENVDQTVQTVEKHADVIWDHYFTIDDVTEAMRKAGLEQCNLVFGIDFTASNVHQGLKTFGGRSLHCLDNDLQNPYQKVISILGETLEPFDDDGLIPAYGFGDKFTTDRAVFSLTDEYHILVIVADGQETDQATREAIVEASNWPLSIILIGVGDGPWDTMEEFDDSLPTRKFDNFQFVDYHEVITNVQNPRTAFALRALMEIPDQYHKIKELELLNA
;
A
#
# COMPACT_ATOMS: atom_id res chain seq x y z
N MET A 1 -19.82 -4.64 9.18
CA MET A 1 -19.23 -3.51 8.45
C MET A 1 -19.37 -2.31 9.34
N ASP A 2 -18.29 -1.98 10.06
CA ASP A 2 -18.13 -0.65 10.62
C ASP A 2 -17.98 0.34 9.46
N VAL A 3 -18.23 1.63 9.68
CA VAL A 3 -18.17 2.64 8.61
C VAL A 3 -16.73 2.83 8.14
N GLY A 4 -15.77 2.79 9.08
CA GLY A 4 -14.33 2.75 8.77
C GLY A 4 -13.89 1.51 7.99
N SER A 5 -14.68 0.41 8.01
CA SER A 5 -14.38 -0.82 7.27
C SER A 5 -14.86 -0.84 5.81
N LEU A 6 -15.45 0.25 5.33
CA LEU A 6 -15.89 0.34 3.92
C LEU A 6 -14.84 1.03 3.04
N ILE A 7 -13.70 1.41 3.60
CA ILE A 7 -13.07 2.70 3.30
C ILE A 7 -11.60 2.55 2.97
N LEU A 8 -10.84 1.80 3.78
CA LEU A 8 -9.52 1.32 3.34
C LEU A 8 -9.73 0.43 2.10
N PHE A 9 -10.80 -0.38 2.10
CA PHE A 9 -11.31 -1.08 0.94
C PHE A 9 -11.66 -0.13 -0.20
N ALA A 10 -12.44 0.94 0.02
CA ALA A 10 -12.78 1.85 -1.07
C ALA A 10 -11.55 2.49 -1.72
N ILE A 11 -10.54 2.88 -0.95
CA ILE A 11 -9.28 3.43 -1.49
C ILE A 11 -8.56 2.36 -2.33
N LEU A 12 -8.23 1.22 -1.72
CA LEU A 12 -7.41 0.20 -2.35
C LEU A 12 -8.13 -0.47 -3.51
N ALA A 13 -9.43 -0.74 -3.38
CA ALA A 13 -10.26 -1.26 -4.48
C ALA A 13 -10.48 -0.23 -5.58
N SER A 14 -10.60 1.07 -5.29
CA SER A 14 -10.66 2.09 -6.34
C SER A 14 -9.33 2.21 -7.07
N ILE A 15 -8.20 2.21 -6.35
CA ILE A 15 -6.84 2.15 -6.90
C ILE A 15 -6.69 0.92 -7.81
N VAL A 16 -6.95 -0.27 -7.30
CA VAL A 16 -6.88 -1.54 -8.05
C VAL A 16 -7.85 -1.56 -9.24
N TYR A 17 -9.08 -1.04 -9.10
CA TYR A 17 -10.06 -0.99 -10.18
C TYR A 17 -9.64 -0.01 -11.30
N TRP A 18 -9.08 1.14 -10.95
CA TRP A 18 -8.53 2.09 -11.91
C TRP A 18 -7.34 1.46 -12.65
N ILE A 19 -6.36 0.94 -11.91
CA ILE A 19 -5.19 0.19 -12.40
C ILE A 19 -5.62 -0.88 -13.42
N TYR A 20 -6.61 -1.70 -13.07
CA TYR A 20 -7.12 -2.79 -13.90
C TYR A 20 -7.77 -2.30 -15.19
N ASN A 21 -8.51 -1.19 -15.13
CA ASN A 21 -9.20 -0.63 -16.29
C ASN A 21 -8.26 0.10 -17.25
N GLU A 22 -7.24 0.79 -16.76
CA GLU A 22 -6.32 1.53 -17.60
C GLU A 22 -5.47 0.59 -18.47
N ARG A 23 -4.88 -0.47 -17.88
CA ARG A 23 -4.18 -1.51 -18.67
C ARG A 23 -5.11 -2.25 -19.65
N ASN A 24 -6.38 -2.46 -19.32
CA ASN A 24 -7.33 -3.09 -20.25
C ASN A 24 -7.80 -2.16 -21.37
N SER A 25 -7.80 -0.84 -21.15
CA SER A 25 -8.04 0.17 -22.19
C SER A 25 -6.84 0.25 -23.14
N SER A 26 -5.61 0.32 -22.60
CA SER A 26 -4.37 0.28 -23.38
C SER A 26 -4.21 -1.02 -24.19
N ARG A 27 -4.55 -2.18 -23.61
CA ARG A 27 -4.57 -3.47 -24.35
C ARG A 27 -5.63 -3.51 -25.46
N LYS A 28 -6.77 -2.83 -25.34
CA LYS A 28 -7.76 -2.73 -26.43
C LYS A 28 -7.26 -1.91 -27.61
N ILE A 29 -6.47 -0.85 -27.36
CA ILE A 29 -5.86 -0.04 -28.42
C ILE A 29 -4.80 -0.87 -29.18
N ILE A 30 -3.94 -1.59 -28.46
CA ILE A 30 -2.87 -2.40 -29.06
C ILE A 30 -3.41 -3.65 -29.79
N SER A 31 -4.47 -4.29 -29.27
CA SER A 31 -5.07 -5.48 -29.91
C SER A 31 -5.98 -5.19 -31.12
N GLY A 32 -6.27 -3.91 -31.40
CA GLY A 32 -7.11 -3.50 -32.53
C GLY A 32 -6.51 -3.74 -33.92
N GLN A 33 -5.22 -4.09 -34.04
CA GLN A 33 -4.51 -4.05 -35.33
C GLN A 33 -3.68 -5.31 -35.66
N LYS A 34 -4.23 -6.52 -35.46
CA LYS A 34 -3.80 -7.73 -36.21
C LYS A 34 -4.82 -8.88 -36.15
N ARG A 35 -5.70 -8.98 -37.17
CA ARG A 35 -6.43 -10.23 -37.50
C ARG A 35 -6.58 -10.45 -39.01
N SER A 36 -5.71 -11.29 -39.54
CA SER A 36 -5.83 -12.06 -40.78
C SER A 36 -4.91 -13.28 -40.57
N SER A 37 -5.22 -14.55 -40.81
CA SER A 37 -6.31 -15.26 -41.47
C SER A 37 -5.84 -16.73 -41.60
N VAL A 38 -6.74 -17.72 -41.74
CA VAL A 38 -6.46 -19.16 -42.06
C VAL A 38 -5.74 -19.94 -40.93
N ALA A 39 -6.11 -21.17 -40.53
CA ALA A 39 -7.32 -21.99 -40.78
C ALA A 39 -7.48 -23.09 -39.69
N SER A 40 -8.54 -23.90 -39.80
CA SER A 40 -8.95 -25.02 -38.93
C SER A 40 -8.29 -26.37 -39.24
N PHE A 41 -8.11 -27.24 -38.24
CA PHE A 41 -8.08 -28.70 -38.42
C PHE A 41 -8.62 -29.45 -37.17
N SER A 42 -9.06 -30.70 -37.31
CA SER A 42 -9.98 -31.37 -36.37
C SER A 42 -9.62 -32.83 -36.07
N VAL A 43 -9.73 -33.24 -34.78
CA VAL A 43 -10.03 -34.61 -34.26
C VAL A 43 -8.96 -35.70 -34.58
N THR A 44 -8.47 -36.51 -33.63
CA THR A 44 -9.11 -37.74 -33.08
C THR A 44 -8.35 -38.26 -31.84
N GLU A 45 -9.04 -39.06 -31.00
CA GLU A 45 -8.50 -39.75 -29.81
C GLU A 45 -7.50 -40.88 -30.15
N THR A 46 -6.57 -41.25 -29.23
CA THR A 46 -6.64 -42.54 -28.48
C THR A 46 -5.49 -42.79 -27.47
N ARG A 47 -5.91 -43.06 -26.23
CA ARG A 47 -5.32 -43.91 -25.15
C ARG A 47 -4.05 -44.77 -25.40
N THR A 48 -2.96 -44.42 -24.71
CA THR A 48 -2.05 -45.21 -23.81
C THR A 48 -0.99 -44.22 -23.26
N ASP A 49 -0.32 -44.35 -22.10
CA ASP A 49 0.09 -45.49 -21.28
C ASP A 49 0.07 -45.18 -19.76
N GLN A 50 0.00 -46.23 -18.94
CA GLN A 50 -0.08 -46.16 -17.47
C GLN A 50 1.26 -45.88 -16.76
N THR A 51 2.23 -45.26 -17.43
CA THR A 51 3.60 -45.04 -16.91
C THR A 51 3.82 -43.65 -16.30
N ARG A 52 2.81 -42.76 -16.33
CA ARG A 52 2.89 -41.37 -15.81
C ARG A 52 2.37 -41.16 -14.38
N LEU A 53 1.87 -42.20 -13.72
CA LEU A 53 1.27 -42.07 -12.38
C LEU A 53 2.28 -42.10 -11.22
N GLN A 54 3.57 -42.34 -11.50
CA GLN A 54 4.64 -42.30 -10.49
C GLN A 54 5.41 -40.98 -10.50
N GLU A 55 5.53 -40.29 -11.65
CA GLU A 55 6.30 -39.03 -11.78
C GLU A 55 5.51 -37.77 -11.36
N ASN A 56 4.18 -37.83 -11.35
CA ASN A 56 3.35 -36.69 -10.94
C ASN A 56 3.23 -36.49 -9.42
N VAL A 57 3.62 -37.49 -8.61
CA VAL A 57 3.58 -37.35 -7.14
C VAL A 57 4.74 -36.48 -6.64
N ASP A 58 5.94 -36.63 -7.24
CA ASP A 58 7.09 -35.77 -6.91
C ASP A 58 6.98 -34.35 -7.49
N GLN A 59 6.19 -34.13 -8.56
CA GLN A 59 5.87 -32.79 -9.04
C GLN A 59 4.79 -32.06 -8.21
N THR A 60 4.12 -32.74 -7.27
CA THR A 60 3.13 -32.12 -6.36
C THR A 60 3.80 -31.55 -5.09
N VAL A 61 5.13 -31.66 -4.96
CA VAL A 61 5.89 -31.21 -3.77
C VAL A 61 7.05 -30.28 -4.18
N GLN A 62 6.77 -29.18 -4.88
CA GLN A 62 7.61 -27.95 -4.87
C GLN A 62 7.06 -26.72 -5.63
N THR A 63 5.74 -26.54 -5.77
CA THR A 63 5.22 -25.16 -5.64
C THR A 63 5.25 -24.81 -4.17
N VAL A 64 6.43 -24.40 -3.69
CA VAL A 64 6.55 -23.64 -2.45
C VAL A 64 5.67 -22.41 -2.66
N GLU A 65 4.61 -22.27 -1.85
CA GLU A 65 3.88 -21.01 -1.75
C GLU A 65 4.89 -19.98 -1.29
N LYS A 66 5.39 -19.18 -2.24
CA LYS A 66 6.51 -18.29 -2.02
C LYS A 66 5.97 -17.03 -1.35
N HIS A 67 5.65 -17.15 -0.06
CA HIS A 67 5.40 -16.01 0.80
C HIS A 67 6.50 -14.98 0.58
N ALA A 68 6.13 -13.70 0.51
CA ALA A 68 7.11 -12.64 0.43
C ALA A 68 8.01 -12.72 1.67
N ASP A 69 9.32 -12.54 1.48
CA ASP A 69 10.24 -12.44 2.61
C ASP A 69 9.90 -11.15 3.37
N VAL A 70 9.44 -11.27 4.62
CA VAL A 70 9.12 -10.14 5.51
C VAL A 70 10.34 -9.24 5.65
N ILE A 71 10.13 -7.93 5.53
CA ILE A 71 11.18 -6.92 5.68
C ILE A 71 11.35 -6.62 7.17
N TRP A 72 12.59 -6.61 7.66
CA TRP A 72 12.88 -6.43 9.08
C TRP A 72 13.41 -5.03 9.39
N ASP A 73 12.90 -4.43 10.45
CA ASP A 73 13.39 -3.18 11.04
C ASP A 73 14.90 -3.23 11.33
N HIS A 74 15.70 -2.48 10.55
CA HIS A 74 17.17 -2.45 10.73
C HIS A 74 17.83 -1.06 10.59
N TYR A 75 17.04 0.00 10.48
CA TYR A 75 17.51 1.39 10.47
C TYR A 75 17.33 2.06 11.84
N PHE A 76 18.30 2.87 12.25
CA PHE A 76 18.33 3.52 13.57
C PHE A 76 18.16 5.04 13.52
N THR A 77 18.34 5.66 12.35
CA THR A 77 18.17 7.10 12.14
C THR A 77 17.53 7.39 10.78
N ILE A 78 16.95 8.57 10.64
CA ILE A 78 16.44 9.08 9.34
C ILE A 78 17.55 9.20 8.30
N ASP A 79 18.76 9.59 8.72
CA ASP A 79 19.91 9.68 7.81
C ASP A 79 20.27 8.30 7.24
N ASP A 80 20.18 7.23 8.03
CA ASP A 80 20.41 5.86 7.56
C ASP A 80 19.35 5.44 6.52
N VAL A 81 18.06 5.72 6.76
CA VAL A 81 16.97 5.43 5.82
C VAL A 81 17.13 6.24 4.53
N THR A 82 17.38 7.54 4.64
CA THR A 82 17.56 8.46 3.49
C THR A 82 18.74 8.04 2.62
N GLU A 83 19.85 7.66 3.25
CA GLU A 83 21.03 7.14 2.56
C GLU A 83 20.80 5.74 1.97
N ALA A 84 19.99 4.89 2.61
CA ALA A 84 19.61 3.59 2.08
C ALA A 84 18.69 3.72 0.85
N MET A 85 17.69 4.61 0.89
CA MET A 85 16.89 5.00 -0.28
C MET A 85 17.80 5.44 -1.44
N ARG A 86 18.75 6.36 -1.18
CA ARG A 86 19.70 6.81 -2.21
C ARG A 86 20.62 5.72 -2.73
N LYS A 87 21.11 4.82 -1.86
CA LYS A 87 21.89 3.63 -2.28
C LYS A 87 21.07 2.62 -3.08
N ALA A 88 19.77 2.53 -2.79
CA ALA A 88 18.84 1.79 -3.61
C ALA A 88 18.63 2.46 -4.99
N GLY A 89 19.10 3.69 -5.21
CA GLY A 89 18.82 4.45 -6.42
C GLY A 89 17.37 4.94 -6.44
N LEU A 90 16.79 5.22 -5.27
CA LEU A 90 15.59 6.02 -5.17
C LEU A 90 16.03 7.48 -5.35
N GLU A 91 15.87 7.97 -6.57
CA GLU A 91 16.11 9.36 -6.92
C GLU A 91 14.80 10.17 -6.87
N GLN A 92 13.65 9.49 -7.09
CA GLN A 92 12.36 10.08 -7.41
C GLN A 92 11.21 9.19 -6.89
N CYS A 93 10.21 9.77 -6.21
CA CYS A 93 8.94 9.13 -5.87
C CYS A 93 7.77 10.12 -5.87
N ASN A 94 6.57 9.61 -6.20
CA ASN A 94 5.32 10.36 -6.10
C ASN A 94 4.66 10.09 -4.73
N LEU A 95 4.50 11.10 -3.89
CA LEU A 95 3.88 10.97 -2.57
C LEU A 95 2.36 11.22 -2.60
N VAL A 96 1.57 10.26 -2.13
CA VAL A 96 0.10 10.35 -2.13
C VAL A 96 -0.48 10.16 -0.73
N PHE A 97 -1.34 11.08 -0.28
CA PHE A 97 -2.08 10.93 0.98
C PHE A 97 -3.53 10.50 0.78
N GLY A 98 -3.94 9.44 1.46
CA GLY A 98 -5.34 9.14 1.76
C GLY A 98 -5.71 9.61 3.17
N ILE A 99 -6.77 10.40 3.29
CA ILE A 99 -7.24 11.02 4.55
C ILE A 99 -8.66 10.57 4.89
N ASP A 100 -8.79 9.96 6.06
CA ASP A 100 -10.04 9.45 6.62
C ASP A 100 -10.94 10.52 7.23
N PHE A 101 -12.08 10.81 6.60
CA PHE A 101 -13.11 11.74 7.07
C PHE A 101 -14.38 11.03 7.61
N THR A 102 -14.24 9.80 8.13
CA THR A 102 -15.31 9.09 8.85
C THR A 102 -15.87 9.84 10.06
N ALA A 103 -17.03 9.39 10.55
CA ALA A 103 -17.64 9.92 11.76
C ALA A 103 -16.97 9.47 13.08
N SER A 104 -16.19 8.38 13.08
CA SER A 104 -15.41 7.88 14.23
C SER A 104 -14.43 8.95 14.73
N ASN A 105 -13.93 9.77 13.80
CA ASN A 105 -12.96 10.84 14.05
C ASN A 105 -13.44 11.91 15.03
N VAL A 106 -14.75 11.97 15.32
CA VAL A 106 -15.33 12.83 16.36
C VAL A 106 -14.97 12.36 17.77
N HIS A 107 -14.77 11.05 17.95
CA HIS A 107 -14.62 10.39 19.25
C HIS A 107 -13.27 9.69 19.44
N GLN A 108 -12.55 9.32 18.37
CA GLN A 108 -11.27 8.62 18.47
C GLN A 108 -10.11 9.45 19.05
N GLY A 109 -10.29 10.75 19.34
CA GLY A 109 -9.32 11.57 20.05
C GLY A 109 -9.55 11.66 21.57
N LEU A 110 -10.34 10.77 22.17
CA LEU A 110 -10.74 10.88 23.58
C LEU A 110 -9.56 10.80 24.57
N LYS A 111 -8.65 9.83 24.40
CA LYS A 111 -7.42 9.68 25.18
C LYS A 111 -6.26 10.42 24.54
N THR A 112 -6.10 10.25 23.22
CA THR A 112 -4.93 10.65 22.43
C THR A 112 -4.90 12.13 22.03
N PHE A 113 -6.06 12.77 21.88
CA PHE A 113 -6.18 14.17 21.48
C PHE A 113 -7.04 15.00 22.45
N GLY A 114 -7.02 14.61 23.73
CA GLY A 114 -7.59 15.40 24.84
C GLY A 114 -9.11 15.60 24.76
N GLY A 115 -9.87 14.63 24.24
CA GLY A 115 -11.32 14.72 24.09
C GLY A 115 -11.78 15.45 22.82
N ARG A 116 -10.86 15.85 21.94
CA ARG A 116 -11.18 16.55 20.68
C ARG A 116 -11.37 15.57 19.52
N SER A 117 -12.07 16.01 18.48
CA SER A 117 -12.06 15.31 17.20
C SER A 117 -10.67 15.35 16.58
N LEU A 118 -10.24 14.25 15.95
CA LEU A 118 -8.97 14.15 15.23
C LEU A 118 -8.90 15.07 13.99
N HIS A 119 -10.04 15.58 13.50
CA HIS A 119 -10.13 16.63 12.46
C HIS A 119 -10.35 18.04 13.02
N CYS A 120 -10.20 18.25 14.33
CA CYS A 120 -10.31 19.59 14.90
C CYS A 120 -9.25 20.51 14.27
N LEU A 121 -9.70 21.63 13.68
CA LEU A 121 -8.83 22.68 13.17
C LEU A 121 -8.67 23.74 14.27
N ASP A 122 -7.43 23.94 14.71
CA ASP A 122 -7.03 24.92 15.71
C ASP A 122 -5.79 25.65 15.17
N ASN A 123 -5.66 26.96 15.46
CA ASN A 123 -4.55 27.77 14.94
C ASN A 123 -3.24 27.46 15.66
N ASP A 124 -3.31 27.07 16.94
CA ASP A 124 -2.15 26.88 17.81
C ASP A 124 -1.81 25.39 18.02
N LEU A 125 -2.68 24.47 17.57
CA LEU A 125 -2.53 23.02 17.76
C LEU A 125 -2.89 22.25 16.48
N GLN A 126 -1.86 21.72 15.81
CA GLN A 126 -2.05 20.73 14.75
C GLN A 126 -2.72 19.46 15.28
N ASN A 127 -3.66 18.94 14.53
CA ASN A 127 -4.27 17.64 14.79
C ASN A 127 -3.39 16.47 14.25
N PRO A 128 -3.68 15.20 14.62
CA PRO A 128 -2.83 14.07 14.23
C PRO A 128 -2.63 13.93 12.72
N TYR A 129 -3.68 14.13 11.90
CA TYR A 129 -3.56 14.11 10.43
C TYR A 129 -2.59 15.17 9.92
N GLN A 130 -2.74 16.42 10.37
CA GLN A 130 -1.84 17.51 10.01
C GLN A 130 -0.38 17.23 10.41
N LYS A 131 -0.16 16.64 11.60
CA LYS A 131 1.19 16.26 12.05
C LYS A 131 1.80 15.19 11.15
N VAL A 132 1.05 14.12 10.86
CA VAL A 132 1.50 13.03 9.97
C VAL A 132 1.87 13.57 8.59
N ILE A 133 0.99 14.35 7.96
CA ILE A 133 1.24 14.98 6.65
C ILE A 133 2.50 15.86 6.72
N SER A 134 2.64 16.70 7.76
CA SER A 134 3.82 17.57 7.90
C SER A 134 5.12 16.77 8.01
N ILE A 135 5.13 15.71 8.80
CA ILE A 135 6.36 14.96 9.07
C ILE A 135 6.79 14.17 7.85
N LEU A 136 5.87 13.45 7.19
CA LEU A 136 6.20 12.65 6.02
C LEU A 136 6.44 13.50 4.77
N GLY A 137 5.68 14.58 4.59
CA GLY A 137 5.94 15.57 3.55
C GLY A 137 7.32 16.20 3.69
N GLU A 138 7.67 16.73 4.87
CA GLU A 138 9.01 17.31 5.13
C GLU A 138 10.15 16.27 4.99
N THR A 139 9.89 14.98 5.23
CA THR A 139 10.92 13.92 5.14
C THR A 139 11.12 13.41 3.72
N LEU A 140 10.05 13.38 2.90
CA LEU A 140 10.08 12.86 1.53
C LEU A 140 10.19 13.95 0.45
N GLU A 141 9.99 15.23 0.78
CA GLU A 141 10.25 16.40 -0.10
C GLU A 141 11.58 16.30 -0.91
N PRO A 142 12.71 15.80 -0.37
CA PRO A 142 13.95 15.65 -1.15
C PRO A 142 13.92 14.60 -2.27
N PHE A 143 12.84 13.83 -2.39
CA PHE A 143 12.62 12.77 -3.38
C PHE A 143 11.37 13.00 -4.25
N ASP A 144 10.62 14.09 -4.03
CA ASP A 144 9.40 14.45 -4.77
C ASP A 144 9.76 15.47 -5.88
N ASP A 145 9.55 15.10 -7.15
CA ASP A 145 10.12 15.86 -8.29
C ASP A 145 9.36 17.14 -8.65
N ASP A 146 8.04 17.11 -8.57
CA ASP A 146 7.18 18.21 -9.03
C ASP A 146 6.66 19.08 -7.89
N GLY A 147 6.88 18.67 -6.63
CA GLY A 147 6.38 19.34 -5.43
C GLY A 147 4.86 19.25 -5.31
N LEU A 148 4.20 18.40 -6.09
CA LEU A 148 2.77 18.16 -6.06
C LEU A 148 2.53 16.87 -5.28
N ILE A 149 1.96 17.04 -4.09
CA ILE A 149 1.53 15.93 -3.24
C ILE A 149 0.01 15.76 -3.42
N PRO A 150 -0.47 14.78 -4.22
CA PRO A 150 -1.87 14.42 -4.26
C PRO A 150 -2.43 14.03 -2.89
N ALA A 151 -3.58 14.61 -2.53
CA ALA A 151 -4.30 14.29 -1.30
C ALA A 151 -5.77 13.96 -1.61
N TYR A 152 -6.23 12.82 -1.08
CA TYR A 152 -7.56 12.27 -1.29
C TYR A 152 -8.30 12.15 0.03
N GLY A 153 -9.46 12.77 0.12
CA GLY A 153 -10.40 12.53 1.22
C GLY A 153 -11.28 11.32 0.93
N PHE A 154 -11.61 10.56 1.96
CA PHE A 154 -12.51 9.42 1.90
C PHE A 154 -13.42 9.35 3.14
N GLY A 155 -14.54 8.62 3.08
CA GLY A 155 -15.45 8.45 4.23
C GLY A 155 -16.41 9.60 4.53
N ASP A 156 -16.33 10.70 3.79
CA ASP A 156 -17.28 11.80 3.82
C ASP A 156 -18.56 11.45 3.00
N LYS A 157 -19.63 12.24 3.14
CA LYS A 157 -20.93 11.99 2.46
C LYS A 157 -20.90 12.16 0.93
N PHE A 158 -19.83 12.71 0.37
CA PHE A 158 -19.68 13.03 -1.05
C PHE A 158 -18.58 12.20 -1.74
N THR A 159 -17.59 11.71 -0.99
CA THR A 159 -16.49 10.85 -1.48
C THR A 159 -16.96 9.41 -1.70
N THR A 160 -17.74 9.20 -2.76
CA THR A 160 -18.08 7.87 -3.31
C THR A 160 -17.20 7.57 -4.52
N ASP A 161 -16.22 6.68 -4.35
CA ASP A 161 -15.58 5.81 -5.36
C ASP A 161 -15.06 6.43 -6.69
N ARG A 162 -14.82 7.75 -6.75
CA ARG A 162 -14.72 8.47 -8.05
C ARG A 162 -13.49 9.36 -8.28
N ALA A 163 -12.53 9.39 -7.36
CA ALA A 163 -11.29 10.13 -7.56
C ALA A 163 -10.10 9.19 -7.38
N VAL A 164 -9.69 8.55 -8.47
CA VAL A 164 -8.41 7.84 -8.56
C VAL A 164 -7.59 8.52 -9.64
N PHE A 165 -6.36 8.81 -9.28
CA PHE A 165 -5.36 9.45 -10.12
C PHE A 165 -4.65 8.43 -11.00
N SER A 166 -3.90 8.94 -11.97
CA SER A 166 -3.02 8.09 -12.75
C SER A 166 -1.82 7.70 -11.89
N LEU A 167 -1.77 6.46 -11.41
CA LEU A 167 -0.48 5.85 -11.10
C LEU A 167 0.26 5.69 -12.43
N THR A 168 1.33 6.44 -12.62
CA THR A 168 2.29 6.26 -13.71
C THR A 168 3.10 4.96 -13.49
N ASP A 169 3.92 4.55 -14.45
CA ASP A 169 4.86 3.41 -14.27
C ASP A 169 6.09 3.76 -13.40
N GLU A 170 5.99 4.87 -12.64
CA GLU A 170 6.97 5.41 -11.69
C GLU A 170 6.71 4.85 -10.28
N TYR A 171 7.64 5.10 -9.34
CA TYR A 171 7.48 4.64 -7.97
C TYR A 171 6.59 5.57 -7.14
N HIS A 172 5.60 4.99 -6.46
CA HIS A 172 4.62 5.71 -5.63
C HIS A 172 4.66 5.24 -4.18
N ILE A 173 4.53 6.19 -3.26
CA ILE A 173 4.32 5.92 -1.84
C ILE A 173 2.91 6.42 -1.47
N LEU A 174 2.01 5.48 -1.20
CA LEU A 174 0.66 5.76 -0.71
C LEU A 174 0.65 5.75 0.81
N VAL A 175 0.46 6.92 1.41
CA VAL A 175 0.31 7.12 2.84
C VAL A 175 -1.17 7.22 3.19
N ILE A 176 -1.70 6.27 3.94
CA ILE A 176 -3.10 6.28 4.40
C ILE A 176 -3.12 6.61 5.88
N VAL A 177 -3.89 7.63 6.28
CA VAL A 177 -4.08 8.01 7.68
C VAL A 177 -5.53 7.70 8.06
N ALA A 178 -5.74 6.86 9.07
CA ALA A 178 -7.05 6.33 9.44
C ALA A 178 -7.24 6.20 10.95
N ASP A 179 -8.50 6.20 11.42
CA ASP A 179 -8.83 6.17 12.86
C ASP A 179 -9.45 4.86 13.38
N GLY A 180 -9.49 3.83 12.53
CA GLY A 180 -10.01 2.51 12.87
C GLY A 180 -9.27 1.38 12.16
N GLN A 181 -9.49 0.17 12.67
CA GLN A 181 -8.97 -1.06 12.05
C GLN A 181 -9.89 -1.50 10.91
N GLU A 182 -9.34 -1.69 9.71
CA GLU A 182 -9.99 -2.45 8.64
C GLU A 182 -9.09 -3.61 8.19
N THR A 183 -9.45 -4.83 8.60
CA THR A 183 -8.68 -6.06 8.34
C THR A 183 -9.41 -7.05 7.42
N ASP A 184 -10.46 -6.57 6.74
CA ASP A 184 -11.37 -7.36 5.91
C ASP A 184 -10.67 -7.99 4.70
N GLN A 185 -11.16 -9.17 4.29
CA GLN A 185 -10.58 -9.99 3.21
C GLN A 185 -10.40 -9.22 1.89
N ALA A 186 -11.33 -8.32 1.56
CA ALA A 186 -11.30 -7.57 0.32
C ALA A 186 -10.17 -6.51 0.30
N THR A 187 -9.77 -6.02 1.46
CA THR A 187 -8.61 -5.13 1.66
C THR A 187 -7.31 -5.91 1.58
N ARG A 188 -7.25 -7.13 2.13
CA ARG A 188 -6.11 -8.07 1.92
C ARG A 188 -5.90 -8.35 0.43
N GLU A 189 -6.96 -8.65 -0.31
CA GLU A 189 -6.92 -8.91 -1.75
C GLU A 189 -6.43 -7.69 -2.55
N ALA A 190 -6.83 -6.48 -2.16
CA ALA A 190 -6.39 -5.26 -2.83
C ALA A 190 -4.89 -4.94 -2.56
N ILE A 191 -4.37 -5.21 -1.35
CA ILE A 191 -2.93 -5.09 -1.05
C ILE A 191 -2.11 -6.12 -1.85
N VAL A 192 -2.59 -7.37 -1.93
CA VAL A 192 -1.95 -8.42 -2.73
C VAL A 192 -1.92 -8.04 -4.21
N GLU A 193 -3.01 -7.51 -4.77
CA GLU A 193 -3.03 -7.03 -6.16
C GLU A 193 -2.13 -5.81 -6.37
N ALA A 194 -2.06 -4.89 -5.39
CA ALA A 194 -1.13 -3.75 -5.41
C ALA A 194 0.35 -4.19 -5.47
N SER A 195 0.72 -5.37 -4.95
CA SER A 195 2.09 -5.92 -5.09
C SER A 195 2.49 -6.25 -6.54
N ASN A 196 1.58 -6.13 -7.52
CA ASN A 196 1.90 -6.20 -8.95
C ASN A 196 2.45 -4.89 -9.53
N TRP A 197 2.60 -3.84 -8.73
CA TRP A 197 2.85 -2.47 -9.16
C TRP A 197 4.00 -1.82 -8.36
N PRO A 198 4.64 -0.77 -8.90
CA PRO A 198 5.67 0.00 -8.19
C PRO A 198 5.05 0.91 -7.11
N LEU A 199 4.36 0.30 -6.14
CA LEU A 199 3.56 0.97 -5.12
C LEU A 199 3.88 0.40 -3.73
N SER A 200 4.38 1.27 -2.85
CA SER A 200 4.49 1.03 -1.42
C SER A 200 3.31 1.67 -0.68
N ILE A 201 2.79 1.00 0.34
CA ILE A 201 1.63 1.46 1.13
C ILE A 201 2.05 1.59 2.60
N ILE A 202 1.82 2.75 3.21
CA ILE A 202 2.05 2.99 4.64
C ILE A 202 0.71 3.35 5.27
N LEU A 203 0.18 2.49 6.15
CA LEU A 203 -1.03 2.76 6.94
C LEU A 203 -0.66 3.29 8.32
N ILE A 204 -1.13 4.49 8.65
CA ILE A 204 -0.84 5.16 9.91
C ILE A 204 -2.12 5.28 10.73
N GLY A 205 -2.16 4.54 11.83
CA GLY A 205 -3.24 4.60 12.81
C GLY A 205 -3.14 5.87 13.65
N VAL A 206 -4.20 6.68 13.67
CA VAL A 206 -4.33 7.87 14.52
C VAL A 206 -5.57 7.77 15.41
N GLY A 207 -5.44 8.13 16.68
CA GLY A 207 -6.53 8.02 17.66
C GLY A 207 -6.34 6.88 18.65
N ASP A 208 -7.38 6.63 19.44
CA ASP A 208 -7.37 5.76 20.63
C ASP A 208 -7.35 4.25 20.32
N GLY A 209 -7.39 3.87 19.05
CA GLY A 209 -7.41 2.49 18.58
C GLY A 209 -8.76 1.79 18.79
N PRO A 210 -8.78 0.46 19.05
CA PRO A 210 -7.61 -0.42 19.23
C PRO A 210 -6.70 -0.50 18.00
N TRP A 211 -5.46 -0.98 18.16
CA TRP A 211 -4.52 -1.29 17.07
C TRP A 211 -4.00 -2.73 17.10
N ASP A 212 -4.40 -3.52 18.11
CA ASP A 212 -3.89 -4.86 18.42
C ASP A 212 -4.00 -5.90 17.29
N THR A 213 -4.90 -5.71 16.32
CA THR A 213 -5.08 -6.65 15.19
C THR A 213 -4.34 -6.23 13.92
N MET A 214 -3.73 -5.04 13.89
CA MET A 214 -3.04 -4.52 12.71
C MET A 214 -1.61 -5.03 12.59
N GLU A 215 -0.93 -5.32 13.71
CA GLU A 215 0.37 -6.03 13.67
C GLU A 215 0.18 -7.45 13.11
N GLU A 216 -0.82 -8.20 13.61
CA GLU A 216 -1.20 -9.50 13.05
C GLU A 216 -1.71 -9.42 11.61
N PHE A 217 -2.21 -8.27 11.15
CA PHE A 217 -2.67 -8.08 9.79
C PHE A 217 -1.51 -8.06 8.79
N ASP A 218 -0.44 -7.32 9.12
CA ASP A 218 0.77 -7.17 8.29
C ASP A 218 1.39 -8.55 7.99
N ASP A 219 1.68 -9.31 9.06
CA ASP A 219 2.25 -10.67 9.02
C ASP A 219 1.33 -11.73 8.38
N SER A 220 0.01 -11.50 8.32
CA SER A 220 -0.96 -12.50 7.83
C SER A 220 -1.48 -12.24 6.41
N LEU A 221 -0.86 -11.34 5.65
CA LEU A 221 -1.23 -11.09 4.27
C LEU A 221 -0.99 -12.33 3.37
N PRO A 222 -1.89 -12.63 2.41
CA PRO A 222 -1.70 -13.75 1.48
C PRO A 222 -0.44 -13.59 0.62
N THR A 223 -0.03 -14.68 -0.03
CA THR A 223 1.12 -14.71 -0.96
C THR A 223 1.10 -13.55 -1.99
N ARG A 224 1.95 -12.56 -1.75
CA ARG A 224 2.20 -11.36 -2.56
C ARG A 224 3.60 -11.40 -3.19
N LYS A 225 3.87 -10.59 -4.21
CA LYS A 225 5.15 -10.62 -4.95
C LYS A 225 6.35 -10.16 -4.11
N PHE A 226 6.12 -9.15 -3.28
CA PHE A 226 7.05 -8.58 -2.32
C PHE A 226 6.22 -8.00 -1.17
N ASP A 227 6.87 -7.70 -0.04
CA ASP A 227 6.23 -6.92 1.02
C ASP A 227 6.08 -5.47 0.55
N ASN A 228 4.86 -4.94 0.58
CA ASN A 228 4.47 -3.67 -0.01
C ASN A 228 3.58 -2.83 0.91
N PHE A 229 3.46 -3.22 2.18
CA PHE A 229 2.56 -2.64 3.15
C PHE A 229 3.28 -2.52 4.48
N GLN A 230 3.10 -1.40 5.19
CA GLN A 230 3.60 -1.19 6.54
C GLN A 230 2.49 -0.58 7.40
N PHE A 231 2.21 -1.15 8.56
CA PHE A 231 1.41 -0.48 9.60
C PHE A 231 2.26 0.30 10.64
N VAL A 232 1.77 1.47 11.07
CA VAL A 232 2.35 2.27 12.17
C VAL A 232 1.25 2.87 13.06
N ASP A 233 1.23 2.56 14.37
CA ASP A 233 0.50 3.38 15.35
C ASP A 233 1.27 4.70 15.59
N TYR A 234 0.68 5.81 15.17
CA TYR A 234 1.26 7.13 15.37
C TYR A 234 1.46 7.46 16.85
N HIS A 235 0.47 7.19 17.70
CA HIS A 235 0.45 7.61 19.09
C HIS A 235 1.35 6.76 19.98
N GLU A 236 1.50 5.47 19.69
CA GLU A 236 2.52 4.63 20.35
C GLU A 236 3.92 5.19 20.08
N VAL A 237 4.29 5.38 18.81
CA VAL A 237 5.65 5.77 18.41
C VAL A 237 6.04 7.16 18.92
N ILE A 238 5.11 8.11 19.01
CA ILE A 238 5.42 9.45 19.56
C ILE A 238 5.40 9.52 21.10
N THR A 239 4.95 8.48 21.80
CA THR A 239 4.77 8.52 23.26
C THR A 239 6.09 8.22 23.98
N ASN A 240 6.42 9.03 24.99
CA ASN A 240 7.61 8.91 25.83
C ASN A 240 8.99 8.96 25.12
N VAL A 241 9.05 9.34 23.84
CA VAL A 241 10.31 9.48 23.08
C VAL A 241 10.84 10.92 23.09
N GLN A 242 12.17 11.07 23.04
CA GLN A 242 12.83 12.38 23.09
C GLN A 242 12.61 13.23 21.81
N ASN A 243 12.59 12.59 20.64
CA ASN A 243 12.46 13.25 19.33
C ASN A 243 11.28 12.64 18.54
N PRO A 244 10.01 12.99 18.86
CA PRO A 244 8.85 12.30 18.31
C PRO A 244 8.72 12.36 16.78
N ARG A 245 9.03 13.50 16.15
CA ARG A 245 8.99 13.64 14.67
C ARG A 245 9.93 12.64 14.00
N THR A 246 11.18 12.57 14.49
CA THR A 246 12.21 11.66 13.95
C THR A 246 11.89 10.20 14.20
N ALA A 247 11.37 9.85 15.39
CA ALA A 247 10.98 8.48 15.71
C ALA A 247 9.83 8.00 14.81
N PHE A 248 8.80 8.84 14.62
CA PHE A 248 7.68 8.53 13.74
C PHE A 248 8.09 8.40 12.27
N ALA A 249 8.85 9.38 11.74
CA ALA A 249 9.35 9.32 10.38
C ALA A 249 10.24 8.08 10.14
N LEU A 250 11.05 7.68 11.12
CA LEU A 250 11.90 6.50 11.03
C LEU A 250 11.04 5.23 10.94
N ARG A 251 10.07 5.06 11.85
CA ARG A 251 9.17 3.90 11.86
C ARG A 251 8.35 3.79 10.57
N ALA A 252 7.87 4.92 10.03
CA ALA A 252 7.06 4.94 8.82
C ALA A 252 7.85 4.64 7.52
N LEU A 253 9.16 4.90 7.50
CA LEU A 253 9.96 4.83 6.27
C LEU A 253 10.99 3.68 6.25
N MET A 254 11.11 2.91 7.32
CA MET A 254 12.21 1.94 7.45
C MET A 254 12.15 0.76 6.48
N GLU A 255 10.98 0.37 5.98
CA GLU A 255 10.90 -0.67 4.94
C GLU A 255 11.08 -0.14 3.51
N ILE A 256 10.82 1.14 3.26
CA ILE A 256 10.79 1.74 1.92
C ILE A 256 12.05 1.47 1.08
N PRO A 257 13.29 1.51 1.62
CA PRO A 257 14.49 1.13 0.86
C PRO A 257 14.41 -0.29 0.29
N ASP A 258 13.97 -1.25 1.09
CA ASP A 258 13.90 -2.67 0.74
C ASP A 258 12.71 -2.98 -0.18
N GLN A 259 11.56 -2.34 0.07
CA GLN A 259 10.40 -2.40 -0.83
C GLN A 259 10.77 -1.89 -2.23
N TYR A 260 11.45 -0.74 -2.33
CA TYR A 260 11.94 -0.20 -3.59
C TYR A 260 13.02 -1.09 -4.24
N HIS A 261 13.89 -1.72 -3.45
CA HIS A 261 14.80 -2.76 -3.95
C HIS A 261 14.05 -3.93 -4.59
N LYS A 262 12.99 -4.44 -3.95
CA LYS A 262 12.16 -5.52 -4.50
C LYS A 262 11.39 -5.12 -5.75
N ILE A 263 10.85 -3.91 -5.81
CA ILE A 263 10.18 -3.35 -6.99
C ILE A 263 11.12 -3.35 -8.22
N LYS A 264 12.40 -3.04 -8.03
CA LYS A 264 13.42 -3.14 -9.09
C LYS A 264 13.81 -4.57 -9.43
N GLU A 265 14.00 -5.46 -8.44
CA GLU A 265 14.28 -6.89 -8.67
C GLU A 265 13.17 -7.58 -9.48
N LEU A 266 11.92 -7.10 -9.33
CA LEU A 266 10.73 -7.60 -10.02
C LEU A 266 10.44 -6.92 -11.36
N GLU A 267 11.32 -6.02 -11.82
CA GLU A 267 11.18 -5.25 -13.07
C GLU A 267 9.82 -4.50 -13.19
N LEU A 268 9.32 -3.94 -12.08
CA LEU A 268 8.00 -3.28 -12.04
C LEU A 268 8.03 -1.80 -12.46
N LEU A 269 9.21 -1.18 -12.56
CA LEU A 269 9.37 0.20 -13.05
C LEU A 269 9.51 0.19 -14.58
N ASN A 270 8.77 1.06 -15.28
CA ASN A 270 8.80 1.23 -16.74
C ASN A 270 8.40 -0.02 -17.58
N ALA A 271 7.26 -0.67 -17.28
CA ALA A 271 6.82 -1.95 -17.88
C ALA A 271 5.46 -1.96 -18.61
#